data_AF-A0A8J8FSE6-F1
#
_entry.id   AF-A0A8J8FSE6-F1
#
_cell.length_a   1.000
_cell.length_b   1.000
_cell.length_c   1.000
_cell.angle_alpha   90.00
_cell.angle_beta   90.00
_cell.angle_gamma   90.00
#
_symmetry.space_group_name_H-M   'P 1'
#
loop_
_entity.id
_entity.type
_entity.pdbx_description
1 polymer ?
#
loop_
_entity_poly.entity_id
_entity_poly.type
_entity_poly.pdbx_seq_one_letter_code
_entity_poly.pdbx_strand_id
1 'polypeptide(L)'
;MASDREPGEPAEDEKEKGLVAVKFAEEMLGDEFGELVKEFHKKAWTESPLDSKTTHLIALALAAADGDETRVKLISRTAKNVAGVTDEEIAATLALVAWVEGISKMAKAWGNIKGGE
;
A
#
# COMPACT_ATOMS: atom_id res chain seq x y z
N MET A 1 10.32 17.90 1.00
CA MET A 1 9.11 18.60 1.50
C MET A 1 8.41 17.64 2.43
N ALA A 2 8.07 18.06 3.65
CA ALA A 2 7.21 17.27 4.52
C ALA A 2 5.83 17.17 3.85
N SER A 3 5.25 15.98 3.82
CA SER A 3 3.89 15.80 3.30
C SER A 3 2.90 16.28 4.35
N ASP A 4 1.97 17.14 3.96
CA ASP A 4 0.84 17.58 4.80
C ASP A 4 -0.26 16.50 4.90
N ARG A 5 -0.08 15.34 4.26
CA ARG A 5 -1.03 14.22 4.33
C ARG A 5 -1.07 13.57 5.69
N GLU A 6 -2.28 13.21 6.11
CA GLU A 6 -2.51 12.48 7.34
C GLU A 6 -2.20 10.98 7.20
N PRO A 7 -1.78 10.29 8.28
CA PRO A 7 -1.70 8.84 8.32
C PRO A 7 -3.00 8.18 7.86
N GLY A 8 -2.92 7.40 6.78
CA GLY A 8 -4.06 6.66 6.23
C GLY A 8 -4.67 7.25 4.95
N GLU A 9 -4.23 8.44 4.52
CA GLU A 9 -4.62 8.99 3.21
C GLU A 9 -3.82 8.33 2.08
N PRO A 10 -4.41 8.07 0.90
CA PRO A 10 -3.71 7.51 -0.26
C PRO A 10 -2.71 8.49 -0.84
N ALA A 11 -1.67 7.97 -1.50
CA ALA A 11 -0.74 8.82 -2.24
C ALA A 11 -1.26 9.20 -3.61
N GLU A 12 -0.99 10.45 -3.98
CA GLU A 12 -1.38 11.03 -5.27
C GLU A 12 -0.17 11.13 -6.22
N ASP A 13 1.05 11.19 -5.68
CA ASP A 13 2.31 11.20 -6.45
C ASP A 13 3.32 10.18 -5.90
N GLU A 14 4.21 9.67 -6.76
CA GLU A 14 5.24 8.71 -6.36
C GLU A 14 6.17 9.23 -5.25
N LYS A 15 6.46 10.53 -5.23
CA LYS A 15 7.32 11.17 -4.24
C LYS A 15 6.70 11.18 -2.84
N GLU A 16 5.40 10.97 -2.74
CA GLU A 16 4.67 10.97 -1.49
C GLU A 16 4.56 9.60 -0.83
N LYS A 17 4.99 8.53 -1.52
CA LYS A 17 5.00 7.18 -0.97
C LYS A 17 5.86 7.17 0.30
N GLY A 18 5.32 6.62 1.39
CA GLY A 18 6.03 6.39 2.64
C GLY A 18 6.41 7.60 3.48
N LEU A 19 6.26 8.84 2.99
CA LEU A 19 6.60 10.05 3.74
C LEU A 19 5.85 10.12 5.08
N VAL A 20 4.61 9.63 5.11
CA VAL A 20 3.79 9.62 6.32
C VAL A 20 4.29 8.60 7.36
N ALA A 21 4.82 7.45 6.93
CA ALA A 21 5.40 6.45 7.83
C ALA A 21 6.73 6.92 8.42
N VAL A 22 7.55 7.62 7.63
CA VAL A 22 8.80 8.24 8.09
C VAL A 22 8.50 9.32 9.14
N LYS A 23 7.59 10.24 8.83
CA LYS A 23 7.17 11.30 9.77
C LYS A 23 6.64 10.74 11.09
N PHE A 24 5.77 9.71 11.03
CA PHE A 24 5.26 9.05 12.23
C PHE A 24 6.38 8.41 13.06
N ALA A 25 7.37 7.79 12.40
CA ALA A 25 8.52 7.20 13.07
C ALA A 25 9.41 8.26 13.74
N GLU A 26 9.67 9.38 13.07
CA GLU A 26 10.40 10.53 13.63
C GLU A 26 9.69 11.07 14.87
N GLU A 27 8.38 11.34 14.77
CA GLU A 27 7.59 11.94 15.85
C GLU A 27 7.43 11.03 17.08
N MET A 28 7.28 9.72 16.87
CA MET A 28 6.97 8.78 17.95
C MET A 28 8.21 8.12 18.55
N LEU A 29 9.26 7.93 17.76
CA LEU A 29 10.41 7.07 18.10
C LEU A 29 11.76 7.79 17.92
N GLY A 30 11.76 9.01 17.41
CA GLY A 30 12.94 9.87 17.26
C GLY A 30 13.59 9.79 15.89
N ASP A 31 14.41 10.81 15.60
CA ASP A 31 15.04 11.05 14.28
C ASP A 31 15.83 9.85 13.75
N GLU A 32 16.57 9.14 14.62
CA GLU A 32 17.36 7.97 14.22
C GLU A 32 16.46 6.85 13.68
N PHE A 33 15.32 6.60 14.31
CA PHE A 33 14.37 5.60 13.85
C PHE A 33 13.63 6.07 12.58
N GLY A 34 13.35 7.36 12.47
CA GLY A 34 12.86 7.99 11.24
C GLY A 34 13.73 7.72 10.03
N GLU A 35 15.03 7.95 10.14
CA GLU A 35 15.99 7.69 9.05
C GLU A 35 16.07 6.20 8.70
N LEU A 36 15.98 5.28 9.68
CA LEU A 36 15.89 3.84 9.41
C LEU A 36 14.64 3.47 8.61
N VAL A 37 13.48 4.03 8.97
CA VAL A 37 12.21 3.79 8.25
C VAL A 37 12.27 4.36 6.83
N LYS A 38 12.94 5.50 6.65
CA LYS A 38 13.15 6.12 5.33
C LYS A 38 14.05 5.27 4.44
N GLU A 39 15.16 4.73 4.97
CA GLU A 39 16.00 3.79 4.24
C GLU A 39 15.24 2.50 3.88
N PHE A 40 14.46 1.96 4.82
CA PHE A 40 13.61 0.80 4.57
C PHE A 40 12.60 1.08 3.46
N HIS A 41 11.93 2.23 3.50
CA HIS A 41 10.99 2.64 2.46
C HIS A 41 11.67 2.76 1.09
N LYS A 42 12.84 3.40 1.03
CA LYS A 42 13.61 3.52 -0.21
C LYS A 42 13.93 2.16 -0.82
N LYS A 43 14.37 1.19 0.00
CA LYS A 43 14.65 -0.18 -0.45
C LYS A 43 13.41 -0.90 -0.95
N ALA A 44 12.29 -0.77 -0.25
CA ALA A 44 11.06 -1.48 -0.57
C ALA A 44 10.37 -0.94 -1.84
N TRP A 45 10.44 0.37 -2.09
CA TRP A 45 9.63 1.02 -3.14
C TRP A 45 10.43 1.66 -4.26
N THR A 46 11.59 2.24 -3.97
CA THR A 46 12.37 3.05 -4.94
C THR A 46 13.52 2.26 -5.55
N GLU A 47 14.20 1.44 -4.76
CA GLU A 47 15.31 0.58 -5.20
C GLU A 47 14.87 -0.86 -5.46
N SER A 48 13.56 -1.11 -5.47
CA SER A 48 13.00 -2.43 -5.79
C SER A 48 13.39 -2.84 -7.22
N PRO A 49 13.80 -4.11 -7.43
CA PRO A 49 13.99 -4.63 -8.78
C PRO A 49 12.66 -4.88 -9.52
N LEU A 50 11.53 -4.79 -8.82
CA LEU A 50 10.20 -4.91 -9.39
C LEU A 50 9.70 -3.53 -9.84
N ASP A 51 8.93 -3.50 -10.92
CA ASP A 51 8.29 -2.25 -11.34
C ASP A 51 7.27 -1.77 -10.29
N SER A 52 6.95 -0.46 -10.36
CA SER A 52 6.06 0.21 -9.41
C SER A 52 4.71 -0.48 -9.32
N LYS A 53 4.14 -0.90 -10.47
CA LYS A 53 2.83 -1.54 -10.54
C LYS A 53 2.84 -2.91 -9.85
N THR A 54 3.79 -3.76 -10.20
CA THR A 54 3.98 -5.08 -9.58
C THR A 54 4.17 -4.97 -8.07
N THR A 55 4.97 -4.02 -7.61
CA THR A 55 5.21 -3.79 -6.17
C THR A 55 3.92 -3.44 -5.43
N HIS A 56 3.05 -2.59 -6.00
CA HIS A 56 1.76 -2.24 -5.39
C HIS A 56 0.77 -3.40 -5.37
N LEU A 57 0.71 -4.21 -6.43
CA LEU A 57 -0.16 -5.39 -6.47
C LEU A 57 0.27 -6.42 -5.42
N ILE A 58 1.58 -6.63 -5.23
CA ILE A 58 2.09 -7.49 -4.15
C ILE A 58 1.70 -6.91 -2.78
N ALA A 59 1.91 -5.62 -2.55
CA ALA A 59 1.53 -4.98 -1.28
C ALA A 59 0.02 -5.11 -1.00
N LEU A 60 -0.82 -4.98 -2.04
CA LEU A 60 -2.27 -5.17 -1.93
C LEU A 60 -2.62 -6.62 -1.59
N ALA A 61 -1.98 -7.59 -2.24
CA ALA A 61 -2.19 -9.00 -1.95
C ALA A 61 -1.83 -9.34 -0.50
N LEU A 62 -0.72 -8.80 0.01
CA LEU A 62 -0.28 -8.98 1.39
C LEU A 62 -1.28 -8.37 2.39
N ALA A 63 -1.75 -7.14 2.14
CA ALA A 63 -2.77 -6.52 2.99
C ALA A 63 -4.09 -7.31 3.00
N ALA A 64 -4.52 -7.81 1.83
CA ALA A 64 -5.71 -8.63 1.71
C ALA A 64 -5.57 -9.99 2.41
N ALA A 65 -4.39 -10.62 2.30
CA ALA A 65 -4.06 -11.88 2.97
C ALA A 65 -4.06 -11.72 4.51
N ASP A 66 -3.47 -10.64 5.01
CA ASP A 66 -3.51 -10.31 6.45
C ASP A 66 -4.95 -10.00 6.92
N GLY A 67 -5.77 -9.47 6.02
CA GLY A 67 -7.15 -9.04 6.32
C GLY A 67 -7.21 -7.63 6.89
N ASP A 68 -6.19 -6.82 6.63
CA ASP A 68 -6.13 -5.41 7.01
C ASP A 68 -6.94 -4.56 6.04
N GLU A 69 -8.19 -4.31 6.40
CA GLU A 69 -9.16 -3.59 5.58
C GLU A 69 -8.75 -2.15 5.28
N THR A 70 -8.10 -1.50 6.25
CA THR A 70 -7.60 -0.11 6.11
C THR A 70 -6.46 -0.07 5.10
N ARG A 71 -5.51 -1.00 5.19
CA ARG A 71 -4.40 -1.11 4.23
C ARG A 71 -4.87 -1.50 2.86
N VAL A 72 -5.85 -2.41 2.73
CA VAL A 72 -6.45 -2.77 1.44
C VAL A 72 -7.00 -1.52 0.74
N LYS A 73 -7.79 -0.69 1.45
CA LYS A 73 -8.33 0.56 0.89
C LYS A 73 -7.21 1.53 0.49
N LEU A 74 -6.28 1.78 1.41
CA LEU A 74 -5.16 2.70 1.20
C LEU A 74 -4.29 2.30 0.00
N ILE A 75 -3.86 1.04 -0.04
CA ILE A 75 -2.94 0.55 -1.07
C ILE A 75 -3.66 0.47 -2.41
N SER A 76 -4.91 0.02 -2.45
CA SER A 76 -5.67 -0.06 -3.71
C SER A 76 -5.84 1.31 -4.37
N ARG A 77 -6.14 2.37 -3.61
CA ARG A 77 -6.24 3.75 -4.11
C ARG A 77 -4.88 4.30 -4.52
N THR A 78 -3.88 4.15 -3.65
CA THR A 78 -2.50 4.57 -3.95
C THR A 78 -2.02 3.93 -5.25
N ALA A 79 -2.19 2.61 -5.41
CA ALA A 79 -1.79 1.85 -6.60
C ALA A 79 -2.41 2.38 -7.89
N LYS A 80 -3.69 2.76 -7.86
CA LYS A 80 -4.37 3.38 -9.01
C LYS A 80 -3.77 4.74 -9.34
N ASN A 81 -3.65 5.60 -8.32
CA ASN A 81 -3.18 6.98 -8.48
C ASN A 81 -1.73 7.06 -8.99
N VAL A 82 -0.84 6.26 -8.40
CA VAL A 82 0.62 6.44 -8.58
C VAL A 82 1.26 5.43 -9.53
N ALA A 83 0.64 4.28 -9.74
CA ALA A 83 1.22 3.19 -10.54
C ALA A 83 0.33 2.76 -11.72
N GLY A 84 -0.81 3.44 -11.91
CA GLY A 84 -1.74 3.15 -12.99
C GLY A 84 -2.28 1.72 -12.95
N VAL A 85 -2.44 1.17 -11.74
CA VAL A 85 -3.08 -0.14 -11.54
C VAL A 85 -4.55 -0.06 -11.96
N THR A 86 -5.04 -1.04 -12.71
CA THR A 86 -6.45 -1.10 -13.12
C THR A 86 -7.30 -1.98 -12.20
N ASP A 87 -8.63 -1.87 -12.31
CA ASP A 87 -9.56 -2.74 -11.58
C ASP A 87 -9.40 -4.21 -11.96
N GLU A 88 -9.06 -4.52 -13.22
CA GLU A 88 -8.79 -5.88 -13.70
C GLU A 88 -7.52 -6.46 -13.07
N GLU A 89 -6.46 -5.65 -12.93
CA GLU A 89 -5.21 -6.06 -12.28
C GLU A 89 -5.42 -6.32 -10.78
N ILE A 90 -6.26 -5.50 -10.13
CA ILE A 90 -6.71 -5.73 -8.75
C ILE A 90 -7.51 -7.03 -8.65
N ALA A 91 -8.46 -7.27 -9.54
CA ALA A 91 -9.27 -8.48 -9.55
C ALA A 91 -8.41 -9.74 -9.74
N ALA A 92 -7.47 -9.71 -10.69
CA ALA A 92 -6.54 -10.82 -10.92
C ALA A 92 -5.66 -11.09 -9.68
N THR A 93 -5.18 -10.03 -9.03
CA THR A 93 -4.39 -10.14 -7.79
C THR A 93 -5.21 -10.74 -6.64
N LEU A 94 -6.45 -10.30 -6.46
CA LEU A 94 -7.33 -10.82 -5.42
C LEU A 94 -7.81 -12.24 -5.70
N ALA A 95 -7.89 -12.66 -6.96
CA ALA A 95 -8.12 -14.06 -7.32
C ALA A 95 -6.96 -14.96 -6.83
N LEU A 96 -5.72 -14.50 -6.90
CA LEU A 96 -4.57 -15.21 -6.31
C LEU A 96 -4.68 -15.29 -4.79
N VAL A 97 -5.11 -14.20 -4.13
CA VAL A 97 -5.38 -14.22 -2.67
C VAL A 97 -6.46 -15.25 -2.34
N ALA A 98 -7.55 -15.32 -3.12
CA ALA A 98 -8.60 -16.32 -2.92
C ALA A 98 -8.07 -17.75 -3.06
N TRP A 99 -7.16 -17.98 -3.99
CA TRP A 99 -6.54 -19.29 -4.23
C TRP A 99 -5.61 -19.72 -3.09
N VAL A 100 -4.79 -18.79 -2.58
CA VAL A 100 -3.77 -19.09 -1.57
C VAL A 100 -4.32 -19.06 -0.15
N GLU A 101 -5.12 -18.05 0.19
CA GLU A 101 -5.59 -17.77 1.56
C GLU A 101 -7.08 -18.10 1.76
N GLY A 102 -7.80 -18.41 0.68
CA GLY A 102 -9.21 -18.74 0.68
C GLY A 102 -10.13 -17.57 0.30
N ILE A 103 -11.31 -17.93 -0.22
CA ILE A 103 -12.27 -16.99 -0.80
C ILE A 103 -12.77 -15.91 0.17
N SER A 104 -12.78 -16.19 1.48
CA SER A 104 -13.26 -15.26 2.51
C SER A 104 -12.36 -14.02 2.65
N LYS A 105 -11.04 -14.18 2.54
CA LYS A 105 -10.07 -13.08 2.57
C LYS A 105 -10.22 -12.18 1.35
N MET A 106 -10.33 -12.79 0.17
CA MET A 106 -10.61 -12.05 -1.07
C MET A 106 -11.93 -11.28 -0.99
N ALA A 107 -13.02 -11.93 -0.56
CA ALA A 107 -14.35 -11.29 -0.53
C ALA A 107 -14.38 -10.06 0.38
N LYS A 108 -13.71 -10.14 1.55
CA LYS A 108 -13.55 -8.99 2.46
C LYS A 108 -12.73 -7.88 1.81
N ALA A 109 -11.60 -8.21 1.19
CA ALA A 109 -10.77 -7.22 0.52
C ALA A 109 -11.54 -6.52 -0.62
N TRP A 110 -12.24 -7.29 -1.46
CA TRP A 110 -13.06 -6.76 -2.55
C TRP A 110 -14.18 -5.84 -2.06
N GLY A 111 -14.90 -6.26 -1.01
CA GLY A 111 -15.93 -5.45 -0.37
C GLY A 111 -15.39 -4.12 0.15
N ASN A 112 -14.18 -4.11 0.70
CA ASN A 112 -13.53 -2.90 1.18
C ASN A 112 -13.09 -1.95 0.06
N ILE A 113 -12.72 -2.48 -1.10
CA ILE A 113 -12.36 -1.65 -2.27
C ILE A 113 -13.60 -0.99 -2.88
N LYS A 114 -14.73 -1.72 -2.97
CA LYS A 114 -15.96 -1.24 -3.62
C LYS A 114 -16.95 -0.51 -2.69
N GLY A 115 -16.94 -0.81 -1.39
CA GLY A 115 -17.89 -0.25 -0.41
C GLY A 115 -17.49 1.11 0.19
N GLY A 116 -16.57 1.84 -0.44
CA GLY A 116 -16.07 3.13 0.03
C GLY A 116 -16.41 4.32 -0.88
N GLU A 117 -17.43 4.18 -1.73
CA GLU A 117 -18.08 5.27 -2.47
C GLU A 117 -19.19 5.92 -1.64
#